data_AF-A0A6F8YPW9-F1
#
_entry.id   AF-A0A6F8YPW9-F1
#
_cell.length_a   1.000
_cell.length_b   1.000
_cell.length_c   1.000
_cell.angle_alpha   90.00
_cell.angle_beta   90.00
_cell.angle_gamma   90.00
#
_symmetry.space_group_name_H-M   'P 1'
#
loop_
_entity.id
_entity.type
_entity.pdbx_description
1 polymer ?
#
loop_
_entity_poly.entity_id
_entity_poly.type
_entity_poly.pdbx_seq_one_letter_code
_entity_poly.pdbx_strand_id
1 'polypeptide(L)'
;MRILHTSDWHVGKVLKGQSRAEEHIAVLAQIVEVARAERPDLVIVAGDMYDTAAPTPEATRLVTRALSALRATGAQVVAIGGNHDNGAALDALRPWAEAAGISLRGTVRESAAEHLLEGETAGGERWRLVALPFLSQRYAVRAAEMYELTAAEASQTYADHIGRLLGVLCQGFTPGAVNLVTAHLTVVGATMGGGEREAHSVMGYAVPATVFPGSAHYVALGHLHRAQQVPGPAPVRYCGSPLAVDFGEGRTRRPSPSSR
;
A
#
# COMPACT_ATOMS: atom_id res chain seq x y z
N MET A 1 18.41 5.86 -5.09
CA MET A 1 17.50 4.86 -4.49
C MET A 1 16.64 4.21 -5.58
N ARG A 2 16.49 2.89 -5.56
CA ARG A 2 15.51 2.14 -6.38
C ARG A 2 14.40 1.58 -5.50
N ILE A 3 13.16 1.69 -5.97
CA ILE A 3 11.97 1.23 -5.25
C ILE A 3 11.22 0.22 -6.13
N LEU A 4 10.82 -0.91 -5.54
CA LEU A 4 9.83 -1.81 -6.12
C LEU A 4 8.50 -1.59 -5.40
N HIS A 5 7.49 -1.15 -6.14
CA HIS A 5 6.14 -0.91 -5.63
C HIS A 5 5.17 -1.96 -6.18
N THR A 6 4.52 -2.69 -5.29
CA THR A 6 3.45 -3.66 -5.57
C THR A 6 2.32 -3.51 -4.56
N SER A 7 1.13 -4.03 -4.86
CA SER A 7 -0.05 -4.01 -3.99
C SER A 7 -1.07 -5.03 -4.47
N ASP A 8 -2.20 -5.13 -3.77
CA ASP A 8 -3.41 -5.81 -4.25
C ASP A 8 -3.13 -7.26 -4.67
N TRP A 9 -2.38 -7.99 -3.84
CA TRP A 9 -2.05 -9.38 -4.10
C TRP A 9 -3.27 -10.29 -3.99
N HIS A 10 -4.24 -9.94 -3.12
CA HIS A 10 -5.50 -10.67 -2.91
C HIS A 10 -5.28 -12.19 -2.74
N VAL A 11 -4.26 -12.57 -1.96
CA VAL A 11 -3.94 -13.99 -1.78
C VAL A 11 -5.10 -14.71 -1.12
N GLY A 12 -5.49 -15.84 -1.72
CA GLY A 12 -6.66 -16.63 -1.31
C GLY A 12 -7.90 -16.41 -2.18
N LYS A 13 -7.84 -15.53 -3.18
CA LYS A 13 -8.98 -15.26 -4.07
C LYS A 13 -9.48 -16.51 -4.79
N VAL A 14 -10.80 -16.64 -4.86
CA VAL A 14 -11.53 -17.65 -5.61
C VAL A 14 -12.39 -16.93 -6.66
N LEU A 15 -12.25 -17.29 -7.94
CA LEU A 15 -13.05 -16.73 -9.02
C LEU A 15 -13.92 -17.80 -9.66
N LYS A 16 -15.24 -17.58 -9.65
CA LYS A 16 -16.24 -18.53 -10.17
C LYS A 16 -16.05 -19.96 -9.63
N GLY A 17 -15.74 -20.06 -8.33
CA GLY A 17 -15.52 -21.33 -7.63
C GLY A 17 -14.15 -21.97 -7.86
N GLN A 18 -13.26 -21.35 -8.64
CA GLN A 18 -11.91 -21.85 -8.89
C GLN A 18 -10.89 -21.09 -8.05
N SER A 19 -10.04 -21.84 -7.33
CA SER A 19 -8.93 -21.27 -6.56
C SER A 19 -7.86 -20.70 -7.49
N ARG A 20 -7.35 -19.52 -7.16
CA ARG A 20 -6.22 -18.87 -7.86
C ARG A 20 -4.87 -19.17 -7.19
N ALA A 21 -4.79 -20.17 -6.31
CA ALA A 21 -3.62 -20.39 -5.43
C ALA A 21 -2.31 -20.63 -6.21
N GLU A 22 -2.32 -21.44 -7.27
CA GLU A 22 -1.13 -21.70 -8.07
C GLU A 22 -0.62 -20.44 -8.78
N GLU A 23 -1.53 -19.60 -9.26
CA GLU A 23 -1.19 -18.31 -9.86
C GLU A 23 -0.61 -17.33 -8.84
N HIS A 24 -1.15 -17.31 -7.61
CA HIS A 24 -0.55 -16.53 -6.51
C HIS A 24 0.86 -17.00 -6.17
N ILE A 25 1.10 -18.31 -6.13
CA ILE A 25 2.45 -18.85 -5.91
C ILE A 25 3.39 -18.39 -7.02
N ALA A 26 2.98 -18.54 -8.28
CA ALA A 26 3.79 -18.17 -9.44
C ALA A 26 4.08 -16.66 -9.49
N VAL A 27 3.07 -15.82 -9.27
CA VAL A 27 3.23 -14.36 -9.38
C VAL A 27 4.08 -13.80 -8.24
N LEU A 28 3.92 -14.29 -7.00
CA LEU A 28 4.72 -13.83 -5.86
C LEU A 28 6.18 -14.28 -6.01
N ALA A 29 6.41 -15.49 -6.53
CA ALA A 29 7.74 -15.93 -6.91
C ALA A 29 8.34 -15.00 -7.98
N GLN A 30 7.57 -14.64 -9.00
CA GLN A 30 8.02 -13.73 -10.05
C GLN A 30 8.38 -12.34 -9.48
N ILE A 31 7.59 -11.79 -8.55
CA ILE A 31 7.90 -10.50 -7.90
C ILE A 31 9.23 -10.61 -7.12
N VAL A 32 9.47 -11.71 -6.42
CA VAL A 32 10.75 -11.96 -5.72
C VAL A 32 11.90 -12.03 -6.71
N GLU A 33 11.75 -12.72 -7.84
CA GLU A 33 12.79 -12.78 -8.87
C GLU A 33 13.09 -11.42 -9.50
N VAL A 34 12.06 -10.60 -9.74
CA VAL A 34 12.25 -9.21 -10.17
C VAL A 34 13.01 -8.41 -9.10
N ALA A 35 12.67 -8.56 -7.82
CA ALA A 35 13.42 -7.90 -6.74
C ALA A 35 14.89 -8.35 -6.70
N ARG A 36 15.18 -9.64 -6.92
CA ARG A 36 16.56 -10.14 -7.01
C ARG A 36 17.32 -9.54 -8.18
N ALA A 37 16.70 -9.46 -9.36
CA ALA A 37 17.34 -8.97 -10.57
C ALA A 37 17.59 -7.46 -10.52
N GLU A 38 16.57 -6.69 -10.13
CA GLU A 38 16.61 -5.22 -10.12
C GLU A 38 17.32 -4.64 -8.89
N ARG A 39 17.47 -5.44 -7.83
CA ARG A 39 18.11 -5.07 -6.56
C ARG A 39 17.60 -3.73 -6.02
N PRO A 40 16.28 -3.60 -5.74
CA PRO A 40 15.75 -2.39 -5.16
C PRO A 40 16.32 -2.18 -3.75
N ASP A 41 16.46 -0.93 -3.34
CA ASP A 41 16.81 -0.59 -1.96
C ASP A 41 15.61 -0.81 -1.03
N LEU A 42 14.40 -0.55 -1.54
CA LEU A 42 13.14 -0.63 -0.81
C LEU A 42 12.05 -1.32 -1.65
N VAL A 43 11.36 -2.28 -1.04
CA VAL A 43 10.12 -2.87 -1.55
C VAL A 43 8.94 -2.34 -0.72
N ILE A 44 7.92 -1.83 -1.40
CA ILE A 44 6.67 -1.36 -0.80
C ILE A 44 5.53 -2.26 -1.26
N VAL A 45 4.83 -2.87 -0.30
CA VAL A 45 3.58 -3.62 -0.50
C VAL A 45 2.41 -2.77 0.01
N ALA A 46 1.73 -2.08 -0.89
CA ALA A 46 0.75 -1.04 -0.56
C ALA A 46 -0.67 -1.58 -0.29
N GLY A 47 -0.80 -2.62 0.54
CA GLY A 47 -2.08 -3.16 1.00
C GLY A 47 -2.68 -4.27 0.15
N ASP A 48 -3.76 -4.85 0.68
CA ASP A 48 -4.51 -5.99 0.14
C ASP A 48 -3.62 -7.19 -0.15
N MET A 49 -2.88 -7.61 0.87
CA MET A 49 -2.07 -8.84 0.81
C MET A 49 -2.96 -10.08 0.75
N TYR A 50 -4.11 -10.05 1.43
CA TYR A 50 -5.10 -11.11 1.47
C TYR A 50 -6.40 -10.68 0.79
N ASP A 51 -7.11 -11.63 0.19
CA ASP A 51 -8.44 -11.39 -0.42
C ASP A 51 -9.54 -11.13 0.63
N THR A 52 -9.35 -11.58 1.87
CA THR A 52 -10.34 -11.44 2.93
C THR A 52 -9.69 -11.22 4.29
N ALA A 53 -10.46 -10.64 5.22
CA ALA A 53 -10.05 -10.36 6.59
C ALA A 53 -9.83 -11.64 7.45
N ALA A 54 -10.23 -12.80 6.94
CA ALA A 54 -10.01 -14.10 7.57
C ALA A 54 -9.26 -15.03 6.59
N PRO A 55 -7.97 -14.77 6.31
CA PRO A 55 -7.21 -15.57 5.37
C PRO A 55 -7.06 -17.01 5.85
N THR A 56 -6.97 -17.95 4.90
CA THR A 56 -6.68 -19.35 5.22
C THR A 56 -5.23 -19.51 5.70
N PRO A 57 -4.91 -20.56 6.47
CA PRO A 57 -3.54 -20.86 6.87
C PRO A 57 -2.56 -20.94 5.69
N GLU A 58 -3.01 -21.47 4.55
CA GLU A 58 -2.24 -21.54 3.30
C GLU A 58 -1.93 -20.15 2.76
N ALA A 59 -2.92 -19.26 2.72
CA ALA A 59 -2.73 -17.87 2.29
C ALA A 59 -1.76 -17.13 3.21
N THR A 60 -1.92 -17.27 4.54
CA THR A 60 -1.00 -16.69 5.53
C THR A 60 0.42 -17.20 5.35
N ARG A 61 0.61 -18.50 5.14
CA ARG A 61 1.94 -19.07 4.85
C ARG A 61 2.54 -18.52 3.56
N LEU A 62 1.73 -18.34 2.51
CA LEU A 62 2.21 -17.84 1.23
C LEU A 62 2.67 -16.37 1.33
N VAL A 63 1.85 -15.50 1.93
CA VAL A 63 2.19 -14.07 2.11
C VAL A 63 3.43 -13.90 2.99
N THR A 64 3.48 -14.56 4.15
CA THR A 64 4.64 -14.45 5.06
C THR A 64 5.93 -14.97 4.43
N ARG A 65 5.87 -16.04 3.63
CA ARG A 65 7.02 -16.53 2.84
C ARG A 65 7.44 -15.53 1.77
N ALA A 66 6.50 -14.94 1.03
CA ALA A 66 6.80 -13.95 -0.01
C ALA A 66 7.48 -12.71 0.57
N LEU A 67 6.96 -12.16 1.67
CA LEU A 67 7.57 -11.01 2.36
C LEU A 67 8.97 -11.34 2.89
N SER A 68 9.16 -12.53 3.48
CA SER A 68 10.49 -12.99 3.91
C SER A 68 11.46 -13.14 2.74
N ALA A 69 10.97 -13.68 1.61
CA ALA A 69 11.78 -13.88 0.42
C ALA A 69 12.18 -12.55 -0.23
N LEU A 70 11.30 -11.56 -0.25
CA LEU A 70 11.60 -10.19 -0.66
C LEU A 70 12.70 -9.59 0.22
N ARG A 71 12.58 -9.73 1.54
CA ARG A 71 13.59 -9.24 2.47
C ARG A 71 14.92 -9.99 2.35
N ALA A 72 14.90 -11.27 1.97
CA ALA A 72 16.10 -12.07 1.70
C ALA A 72 16.83 -11.66 0.39
N THR A 73 16.24 -10.78 -0.43
CA THR A 73 16.95 -10.19 -1.59
C THR A 73 17.95 -9.10 -1.19
N GLY A 74 17.90 -8.63 0.06
CA GLY A 74 18.71 -7.52 0.57
C GLY A 74 17.95 -6.19 0.62
N ALA A 75 16.80 -6.08 -0.06
CA ALA A 75 15.95 -4.90 0.02
C ALA A 75 15.34 -4.73 1.42
N GLN A 76 15.17 -3.48 1.85
CA GLN A 76 14.27 -3.16 2.96
C GLN A 76 12.82 -3.42 2.48
N VAL A 77 11.95 -3.92 3.36
CA VAL A 77 10.56 -4.25 2.99
C VAL A 77 9.59 -3.55 3.93
N VAL A 78 8.65 -2.83 3.35
CA VAL A 78 7.54 -2.18 4.05
C VAL A 78 6.24 -2.71 3.48
N ALA A 79 5.33 -3.16 4.35
CA ALA A 79 4.00 -3.60 3.98
C ALA A 79 2.95 -2.91 4.86
N ILE A 80 1.88 -2.44 4.25
CA ILE A 80 0.72 -1.87 4.94
C ILE A 80 -0.51 -2.77 4.74
N GLY A 81 -1.48 -2.70 5.64
CA GLY A 81 -2.79 -3.34 5.45
C GLY A 81 -3.68 -2.55 4.50
N GLY A 82 -4.39 -3.24 3.62
CA GLY A 82 -5.45 -2.68 2.78
C GLY A 82 -6.85 -2.86 3.38
N ASN A 83 -7.90 -2.64 2.58
CA ASN A 83 -9.28 -2.74 3.05
C ASN A 83 -9.82 -4.18 3.11
N HIS A 84 -9.18 -5.13 2.41
CA HIS A 84 -9.50 -6.56 2.52
C HIS A 84 -8.78 -7.23 3.69
N ASP A 85 -7.66 -6.66 4.13
CA ASP A 85 -6.86 -7.20 5.20
C ASP A 85 -7.51 -6.97 6.58
N ASN A 86 -7.27 -7.90 7.52
CA ASN A 86 -7.53 -7.65 8.92
C ASN A 86 -6.32 -6.97 9.55
N GLY A 87 -6.40 -5.65 9.72
CA GLY A 87 -5.32 -4.84 10.28
C GLY A 87 -4.85 -5.30 11.66
N ALA A 88 -5.76 -5.71 12.56
CA ALA A 88 -5.38 -6.20 13.89
C ALA A 88 -4.64 -7.54 13.82
N ALA A 89 -5.04 -8.44 12.91
CA ALA A 89 -4.33 -9.68 12.66
C ALA A 89 -2.95 -9.44 12.04
N LEU A 90 -2.82 -8.48 11.12
CA LEU A 90 -1.52 -8.05 10.59
C LEU A 90 -0.63 -7.47 11.69
N ASP A 91 -1.20 -6.65 12.58
CA ASP A 91 -0.44 -6.11 13.72
C ASP A 91 0.03 -7.18 14.68
N ALA A 92 -0.75 -8.26 14.86
CA ALA A 92 -0.32 -9.43 15.63
C ALA A 92 0.89 -10.16 15.00
N LEU A 93 1.13 -9.99 13.70
CA LEU A 93 2.29 -10.52 12.99
C LEU A 93 3.51 -9.59 13.04
N ARG A 94 3.39 -8.36 13.56
CA ARG A 94 4.53 -7.43 13.66
C ARG A 94 5.75 -7.99 14.38
N PRO A 95 5.66 -8.72 15.50
CA PRO A 95 6.85 -9.27 16.16
C PRO A 95 7.65 -10.20 15.23
N TRP A 96 6.96 -11.02 14.42
CA TRP A 96 7.61 -11.83 13.39
C TRP A 96 8.21 -10.97 12.29
N ALA A 97 7.45 -9.99 11.77
CA ALA A 97 7.90 -9.13 10.69
C ALA A 97 9.17 -8.35 11.10
N GLU A 98 9.18 -7.77 12.30
CA GLU A 98 10.31 -7.04 12.86
C GLU A 98 11.53 -7.96 13.05
N ALA A 99 11.34 -9.18 13.57
CA ALA A 99 12.41 -10.17 13.66
C ALA A 99 12.97 -10.59 12.29
N ALA A 100 12.13 -10.58 11.25
CA ALA A 100 12.53 -10.82 9.87
C ALA A 100 13.15 -9.58 9.18
N GLY A 101 13.15 -8.41 9.82
CA GLY A 101 13.63 -7.14 9.26
C GLY A 101 12.65 -6.50 8.26
N ILE A 102 11.34 -6.69 8.48
CA ILE A 102 10.22 -6.22 7.67
C ILE A 102 9.38 -5.24 8.49
N SER A 103 9.09 -4.07 7.96
CA SER A 103 8.20 -3.12 8.61
C SER A 103 6.75 -3.37 8.17
N LEU A 104 5.96 -3.98 9.05
CA LEU A 104 4.54 -4.24 8.81
C LEU A 104 3.67 -3.25 9.59
N ARG A 105 2.67 -2.65 8.95
CA ARG A 105 1.68 -1.78 9.58
C ARG A 105 0.27 -2.24 9.21
N GLY A 106 -0.43 -2.83 10.16
CA GLY A 106 -1.79 -3.33 9.95
C GLY A 106 -2.87 -2.27 10.19
N THR A 107 -2.71 -1.44 11.23
CA THR A 107 -3.68 -0.40 11.60
C THR A 107 -3.04 0.98 11.75
N VAL A 108 -3.87 2.03 11.70
CA VAL A 108 -3.48 3.38 12.12
C VAL A 108 -3.43 3.44 13.64
N ARG A 109 -2.31 3.95 14.19
CA ARG A 109 -2.04 4.04 15.63
C ARG A 109 -1.98 5.49 16.11
N GLU A 110 -2.01 5.66 17.42
CA GLU A 110 -1.97 6.95 18.13
C GLU A 110 -0.69 7.74 17.86
N SER A 111 0.44 7.06 17.82
CA SER A 111 1.73 7.73 17.63
C SER A 111 2.03 7.89 16.13
N ALA A 112 2.16 9.15 15.69
CA ALA A 112 2.59 9.45 14.31
C ALA A 112 3.96 8.83 13.96
N ALA A 113 4.84 8.65 14.97
CA ALA A 113 6.14 8.01 14.80
C ALA A 113 6.03 6.52 14.40
N GLU A 114 4.92 5.84 14.69
CA GLU A 114 4.70 4.47 14.21
C GLU A 114 4.54 4.41 12.68
N HIS A 115 4.11 5.51 12.06
CA HIS A 115 3.83 5.58 10.63
C HIS A 115 4.96 6.20 9.82
N LEU A 116 5.86 6.95 10.43
CA LEU A 116 7.05 7.48 9.77
C LEU A 116 8.21 6.50 9.92
N LEU A 117 8.49 5.76 8.85
CA LEU A 117 9.63 4.85 8.77
C LEU A 117 10.82 5.57 8.15
N GLU A 118 12.01 5.24 8.61
CA GLU A 118 13.25 5.79 8.08
C GLU A 118 14.22 4.67 7.73
N GLY A 119 15.08 4.91 6.74
CA GLY A 119 16.12 3.98 6.37
C GLY A 119 17.19 4.64 5.53
N GLU A 120 18.19 3.85 5.16
CA GLU A 120 19.33 4.28 4.38
C GLU A 120 19.67 3.20 3.37
N THR A 121 19.87 3.60 2.12
CA THR A 121 20.34 2.69 1.06
C THR A 121 21.78 2.25 1.34
N ALA A 122 22.25 1.19 0.68
CA ALA A 122 23.65 0.78 0.78
C ALA A 122 24.64 1.88 0.34
N GLY A 123 24.20 2.85 -0.46
CA GLY A 123 24.99 3.99 -0.90
C GLY A 123 24.95 5.22 0.03
N GLY A 124 24.30 5.13 1.19
CA GLY A 124 24.22 6.23 2.16
C GLY A 124 23.07 7.23 1.93
N GLU A 125 22.26 7.02 0.90
CA GLU A 125 21.09 7.88 0.66
C GLU A 125 19.98 7.55 1.67
N ARG A 126 19.60 8.54 2.48
CA ARG A 126 18.54 8.40 3.49
C ARG A 126 17.16 8.53 2.84
N TRP A 127 16.19 7.79 3.37
CA TRP A 127 14.81 7.87 2.95
C TRP A 127 13.87 7.90 4.16
N ARG A 128 12.71 8.52 3.98
CA ARG A 128 11.62 8.56 4.95
C ARG A 128 10.33 8.15 4.26
N LEU A 129 9.61 7.20 4.81
CA LEU A 129 8.36 6.68 4.26
C LEU A 129 7.24 6.84 5.29
N VAL A 130 6.23 7.64 4.95
CA VAL A 130 4.94 7.57 5.66
C VAL A 130 4.21 6.31 5.17
N ALA A 131 3.99 5.37 6.08
CA ALA A 131 3.28 4.12 5.85
C ALA A 131 1.89 4.17 6.48
N LEU A 132 0.88 4.48 5.67
CA LEU A 132 -0.51 4.65 6.10
C LEU A 132 -1.37 3.46 5.65
N PRO A 133 -1.72 2.52 6.54
CA PRO A 133 -2.67 1.46 6.21
C PRO A 133 -4.06 2.01 5.86
N PHE A 134 -4.90 1.18 5.25
CA PHE A 134 -6.28 1.56 4.98
C PHE A 134 -6.99 2.00 6.27
N LEU A 135 -7.71 3.12 6.16
CA LEU A 135 -8.46 3.71 7.25
C LEU A 135 -9.92 3.83 6.86
N SER A 136 -10.80 3.07 7.51
CA SER A 136 -12.24 3.15 7.24
C SER A 136 -12.83 4.47 7.77
N GLN A 137 -13.99 4.91 7.27
CA GLN A 137 -14.56 6.22 7.60
C GLN A 137 -14.89 6.34 9.08
N ARG A 138 -15.40 5.25 9.69
CA ARG A 138 -15.67 5.18 11.14
C ARG A 138 -14.40 5.37 11.96
N TYR A 139 -13.27 4.84 11.48
CA TYR A 139 -11.99 4.97 12.16
C TYR A 139 -11.25 6.26 11.78
N ALA A 140 -11.52 6.87 10.64
CA ALA A 140 -10.95 8.16 10.25
C ALA A 140 -11.39 9.28 11.18
N VAL A 141 -12.67 9.29 11.60
CA VAL A 141 -13.18 10.20 12.63
C VAL A 141 -12.42 10.02 13.94
N ARG A 142 -12.34 8.77 14.44
CA ARG A 142 -11.64 8.46 15.70
C ARG A 142 -10.15 8.77 15.64
N ALA A 143 -9.49 8.50 14.52
CA ALA A 143 -8.09 8.81 14.32
C ALA A 143 -7.88 10.33 14.37
N ALA A 144 -8.76 11.13 13.76
CA ALA A 144 -8.68 12.58 13.87
C ALA A 144 -8.85 13.07 15.33
N GLU A 145 -9.82 12.53 16.06
CA GLU A 145 -10.03 12.83 17.49
C GLU A 145 -8.81 12.46 18.36
N MET A 146 -8.18 11.33 18.04
CA MET A 146 -7.01 10.78 18.72
C MET A 146 -5.75 11.66 18.60
N TYR A 147 -5.68 12.49 17.54
CA TYR A 147 -4.66 13.52 17.38
C TYR A 147 -5.12 14.90 17.93
N GLU A 148 -6.06 14.91 18.89
CA GLU A 148 -6.59 16.08 19.62
C GLU A 148 -7.19 17.19 18.74
N LEU A 149 -8.09 16.82 17.84
CA LEU A 149 -8.74 17.75 16.92
C LEU A 149 -10.21 18.02 17.37
N THR A 150 -10.72 19.25 17.15
CA THR A 150 -11.85 19.85 17.92
C THR A 150 -13.26 19.55 17.42
N ALA A 151 -14.29 19.80 18.25
CA ALA A 151 -15.73 19.56 17.97
C ALA A 151 -16.36 20.20 16.70
N ALA A 152 -15.62 20.98 15.92
CA ALA A 152 -16.04 21.46 14.58
C ALA A 152 -16.06 20.33 13.51
N GLU A 153 -15.78 19.09 13.91
CA GLU A 153 -15.51 17.93 13.05
C GLU A 153 -16.73 17.13 12.58
N ALA A 154 -17.92 17.34 13.17
CA ALA A 154 -19.12 16.58 12.81
C ALA A 154 -19.56 16.77 11.33
N SER A 155 -19.05 17.80 10.64
CA SER A 155 -19.34 18.13 9.24
C SER A 155 -18.22 17.78 8.26
N GLN A 156 -17.10 17.19 8.72
CA GLN A 156 -15.93 16.95 7.87
C GLN A 156 -16.05 15.69 7.02
N THR A 157 -15.53 15.78 5.80
CA THR A 157 -15.51 14.66 4.85
C THR A 157 -14.36 13.70 5.15
N TYR A 158 -14.44 12.47 4.63
CA TYR A 158 -13.34 11.52 4.71
C TYR A 158 -12.02 12.11 4.18
N ALA A 159 -12.10 12.88 3.09
CA ALA A 159 -10.95 13.55 2.49
C ALA A 159 -10.29 14.56 3.44
N ASP A 160 -11.07 15.29 4.24
CA ASP A 160 -10.52 16.23 5.22
C ASP A 160 -9.75 15.50 6.32
N HIS A 161 -10.27 14.35 6.79
CA HIS A 161 -9.60 13.54 7.81
C HIS A 161 -8.28 12.96 7.30
N ILE A 162 -8.28 12.41 6.08
CA ILE A 162 -7.07 11.88 5.46
C ILE A 162 -6.06 12.99 5.17
N GLY A 163 -6.51 14.15 4.69
CA GLY A 163 -5.66 15.31 4.44
C GLY A 163 -4.97 15.80 5.72
N ARG A 164 -5.70 15.91 6.83
CA ARG A 164 -5.14 16.30 8.13
C ARG A 164 -4.16 15.25 8.67
N LEU A 165 -4.54 13.97 8.62
CA LEU A 165 -3.68 12.87 9.05
C LEU A 165 -2.37 12.85 8.26
N LEU A 166 -2.42 12.87 6.92
CA LEU A 166 -1.22 12.92 6.09
C LEU A 166 -0.42 14.20 6.33
N GLY A 167 -1.08 15.33 6.58
CA GLY A 167 -0.46 16.59 6.97
C GLY A 167 0.41 16.43 8.23
N VAL A 168 -0.10 15.75 9.27
CA VAL A 168 0.64 15.44 10.49
C VAL A 168 1.77 14.43 10.23
N LEU A 169 1.46 13.30 9.58
CA LEU A 169 2.43 12.22 9.35
C LEU A 169 3.62 12.67 8.49
N CYS A 170 3.40 13.60 7.56
CA CYS A 170 4.44 14.11 6.67
C CYS A 170 5.26 15.26 7.28
N GLN A 171 4.98 15.74 8.50
CA GLN A 171 5.78 16.80 9.14
C GLN A 171 7.24 16.39 9.34
N GLY A 172 7.51 15.09 9.46
CA GLY A 172 8.86 14.56 9.55
C GLY A 172 9.61 14.48 8.21
N PHE A 173 9.07 14.97 7.09
CA PHE A 173 9.82 15.02 5.84
C PHE A 173 10.95 16.05 5.89
N THR A 174 12.10 15.71 5.28
CA THR A 174 13.28 16.58 5.31
C THR A 174 13.87 16.73 3.90
N PRO A 175 14.55 17.85 3.58
CA PRO A 175 15.22 18.01 2.29
C PRO A 175 16.41 17.06 2.06
N GLY A 176 16.97 16.49 3.13
CA GLY A 176 18.14 15.61 3.09
C GLY A 176 17.82 14.12 2.94
N ALA A 177 16.56 13.77 2.68
CA ALA A 177 16.10 12.39 2.51
C ALA A 177 15.11 12.28 1.35
N VAL A 178 15.04 11.10 0.75
CA VAL A 178 13.97 10.74 -0.19
C VAL A 178 12.68 10.52 0.61
N ASN A 179 11.83 11.54 0.65
CA ASN A 179 10.50 11.48 1.26
C ASN A 179 9.50 10.72 0.38
N LEU A 180 8.84 9.72 0.94
CA LEU A 180 7.95 8.79 0.27
C LEU A 180 6.64 8.66 1.06
N VAL A 181 5.55 8.38 0.38
CA VAL A 181 4.27 8.01 1.01
C VAL A 181 3.82 6.69 0.43
N THR A 182 3.33 5.78 1.27
CA THR A 182 2.51 4.66 0.84
C THR A 182 1.18 4.67 1.58
N ALA A 183 0.11 4.45 0.83
CA ALA A 183 -1.24 4.42 1.38
C ALA A 183 -2.15 3.49 0.55
N HIS A 184 -3.21 3.00 1.17
CA HIS A 184 -4.22 2.21 0.49
C HIS A 184 -5.53 3.00 0.47
N LEU A 185 -5.79 3.72 -0.62
CA LEU A 185 -6.83 4.74 -0.74
C LEU A 185 -7.39 4.79 -2.17
N THR A 186 -8.57 5.38 -2.37
CA THR A 186 -9.03 5.82 -3.69
C THR A 186 -8.73 7.30 -3.89
N VAL A 187 -8.18 7.66 -5.05
CA VAL A 187 -7.96 9.06 -5.44
C VAL A 187 -8.97 9.47 -6.52
N VAL A 188 -9.61 10.63 -6.35
CA VAL A 188 -10.55 11.21 -7.31
C VAL A 188 -9.90 11.35 -8.69
N GLY A 189 -10.61 10.94 -9.74
CA GLY A 189 -10.11 10.99 -11.12
C GLY A 189 -9.24 9.80 -11.53
N ALA A 190 -8.93 8.88 -10.60
CA ALA A 190 -8.30 7.62 -10.96
C ALA A 190 -9.29 6.71 -11.69
N THR A 191 -8.77 5.93 -12.64
CA THR A 191 -9.53 4.98 -13.43
C THR A 191 -9.71 3.67 -12.66
N MET A 192 -10.96 3.36 -12.31
CA MET A 192 -11.34 2.06 -11.76
C MET A 192 -11.24 0.95 -12.81
N GLY A 193 -10.84 -0.25 -12.40
CA GLY A 193 -10.87 -1.48 -13.20
C GLY A 193 -12.30 -2.02 -13.38
N GLY A 194 -12.42 -3.33 -13.59
CA GLY A 194 -13.70 -3.96 -13.96
C GLY A 194 -14.65 -4.12 -12.78
N GLY A 195 -14.14 -4.67 -11.69
CA GLY A 195 -14.85 -5.07 -10.48
C GLY A 195 -14.96 -3.94 -9.47
N GLU A 196 -14.06 -2.94 -9.49
CA GLU A 196 -14.17 -1.77 -8.61
C GLU A 196 -15.33 -0.84 -9.05
N ARG A 197 -15.79 -0.94 -10.31
CA ARG A 197 -16.92 -0.15 -10.85
C ARG A 197 -18.27 -0.52 -10.26
N GLU A 198 -18.46 -1.76 -9.80
CA GLU A 198 -19.74 -2.21 -9.23
C GLU A 198 -19.85 -1.88 -7.72
N ALA A 199 -18.75 -1.52 -7.08
CA ALA A 199 -18.74 -1.07 -5.69
C ALA A 199 -19.19 0.40 -5.60
N HIS A 200 -20.50 0.63 -5.54
CA HIS A 200 -21.12 1.94 -5.25
C HIS A 200 -20.64 2.59 -3.92
N SER A 201 -19.81 1.89 -3.13
CA SER A 201 -19.17 2.35 -1.89
C SER A 201 -17.90 3.19 -2.07
N VAL A 202 -17.33 3.30 -3.28
CA VAL A 202 -16.02 3.95 -3.50
C VAL A 202 -16.08 5.49 -3.39
N MET A 203 -17.22 6.13 -3.67
CA MET A 203 -17.31 7.61 -3.63
C MET A 203 -17.15 8.20 -2.23
N GLY A 204 -17.55 7.49 -1.17
CA GLY A 204 -17.41 7.96 0.22
C GLY A 204 -15.97 7.90 0.76
N TYR A 205 -15.09 7.18 0.06
CA TYR A 205 -13.69 6.95 0.43
C TYR A 205 -12.69 7.60 -0.54
N ALA A 206 -13.19 8.34 -1.53
CA ALA A 206 -12.32 9.00 -2.50
C ALA A 206 -11.73 10.30 -1.91
N VAL A 207 -10.44 10.50 -2.11
CA VAL A 207 -9.73 11.72 -1.69
C VAL A 207 -9.14 12.44 -2.91
N PRO A 208 -9.06 13.79 -2.93
CA PRO A 208 -8.36 14.48 -4.00
C PRO A 208 -6.85 14.23 -3.88
N ALA A 209 -6.12 14.19 -4.99
CA ALA A 209 -4.66 13.98 -4.97
C ALA A 209 -3.90 15.07 -4.19
N THR A 210 -4.54 16.22 -3.95
CA THR A 210 -3.99 17.35 -3.19
C THR A 210 -3.81 17.06 -1.69
N VAL A 211 -4.31 15.93 -1.17
CA VAL A 211 -4.01 15.49 0.20
C VAL A 211 -2.53 15.11 0.38
N PHE A 212 -1.83 14.76 -0.70
CA PHE A 212 -0.41 14.45 -0.65
C PHE A 212 0.42 15.74 -0.76
N PRO A 213 1.44 15.92 0.10
CA PRO A 213 2.25 17.14 0.08
C PRO A 213 3.19 17.14 -1.12
N GLY A 214 3.47 18.33 -1.66
CA GLY A 214 4.48 18.51 -2.73
C GLY A 214 5.92 18.21 -2.29
N SER A 215 6.17 18.04 -0.98
CA SER A 215 7.45 17.59 -0.43
C SER A 215 7.68 16.08 -0.54
N ALA A 216 6.66 15.30 -0.93
CA ALA A 216 6.82 13.90 -1.27
C ALA A 216 7.44 13.74 -2.66
N HIS A 217 8.43 12.84 -2.78
CA HIS A 217 9.07 12.55 -4.08
C HIS A 217 8.36 11.41 -4.83
N TYR A 218 7.63 10.55 -4.12
CA TYR A 218 6.83 9.49 -4.70
C TYR A 218 5.71 9.05 -3.75
N VAL A 219 4.53 8.78 -4.31
CA VAL A 219 3.37 8.24 -3.58
C VAL A 219 2.97 6.90 -4.19
N ALA A 220 3.19 5.84 -3.41
CA ALA A 220 2.93 4.44 -3.73
C ALA A 220 1.56 4.00 -3.21
N LEU A 221 0.54 4.00 -4.08
CA LEU A 221 -0.82 3.61 -3.75
C LEU A 221 -1.15 2.17 -4.15
N GLY A 222 -1.90 1.48 -3.28
CA GLY A 222 -2.72 0.31 -3.64
C GLY A 222 -4.21 0.65 -3.57
N HIS A 223 -5.07 -0.36 -3.79
CA HIS A 223 -6.54 -0.35 -3.83
C HIS A 223 -7.13 -0.46 -5.23
N LEU A 224 -6.58 0.28 -6.19
CA LEU A 224 -7.02 0.22 -7.58
C LEU A 224 -6.13 -0.73 -8.37
N HIS A 225 -6.73 -1.71 -9.03
CA HIS A 225 -6.01 -2.83 -9.61
C HIS A 225 -5.41 -2.52 -10.99
N ARG A 226 -5.72 -1.35 -11.55
CA ARG A 226 -5.10 -0.86 -12.78
C ARG A 226 -3.89 0.02 -12.49
N ALA A 227 -2.74 -0.40 -13.02
CA ALA A 227 -1.53 0.41 -13.05
C ALA A 227 -1.79 1.77 -13.75
N GLN A 228 -1.57 2.87 -13.03
CA GLN A 228 -1.82 4.21 -13.55
C GLN A 228 -1.11 5.30 -12.75
N GLN A 229 -0.93 6.44 -13.38
CA GLN A 229 -0.49 7.67 -12.73
C GLN A 229 -1.69 8.58 -12.50
N VAL A 230 -1.73 9.23 -11.34
CA VAL A 230 -2.72 10.24 -11.01
C VAL A 230 -2.06 11.61 -10.95
N PRO A 231 -2.59 12.64 -11.64
CA PRO A 231 -2.09 14.01 -11.50
C PRO A 231 -2.23 14.50 -10.05
N GLY A 232 -1.18 15.10 -9.51
CA GLY A 232 -1.16 15.62 -8.15
C GLY A 232 0.11 16.43 -7.86
N PRO A 233 0.26 16.95 -6.63
CA PRO A 233 1.42 17.75 -6.22
C PRO A 233 2.76 16.99 -6.23
N ALA A 234 2.71 15.67 -6.26
CA ALA A 234 3.85 14.76 -6.31
C ALA A 234 3.57 13.62 -7.33
N PRO A 235 4.56 12.80 -7.71
CA PRO A 235 4.34 11.60 -8.51
C PRO A 235 3.47 10.56 -7.76
N VAL A 236 2.16 10.56 -8.03
CA VAL A 236 1.20 9.60 -7.45
C VAL A 236 0.92 8.46 -8.40
N ARG A 237 1.08 7.21 -7.94
CA ARG A 237 0.88 6.02 -8.78
C ARG A 237 0.17 4.89 -8.04
N TYR A 238 -0.74 4.23 -8.75
CA TYR A 238 -1.15 2.86 -8.45
C TYR A 238 -0.31 1.91 -9.28
N CYS A 239 0.24 0.87 -8.65
CA CYS A 239 0.93 -0.19 -9.37
C CYS A 239 -0.05 -1.23 -9.96
N GLY A 240 -1.26 -1.32 -9.40
CA GLY A 240 -2.27 -2.28 -9.79
C GLY A 240 -1.99 -3.67 -9.24
N SER A 241 -2.96 -4.57 -9.43
CA SER A 241 -2.82 -5.96 -9.00
C SER A 241 -1.87 -6.70 -9.95
N PRO A 242 -0.94 -7.52 -9.42
CA PRO A 242 -0.06 -8.34 -10.24
C PRO A 242 -0.80 -9.49 -10.95
N LEU A 243 -1.98 -9.87 -10.47
CA LEU A 243 -2.89 -10.81 -11.14
C LEU A 243 -4.19 -10.10 -11.51
N ALA A 244 -4.77 -10.42 -12.66
CA ALA A 244 -6.12 -9.96 -12.95
C ALA A 244 -7.08 -10.54 -11.88
N VAL A 245 -7.67 -9.69 -11.05
CA VAL A 245 -8.57 -10.09 -9.95
C VAL A 245 -10.03 -10.04 -10.37
N ASP A 246 -10.31 -9.48 -11.55
CA ASP A 246 -11.59 -9.60 -12.25
C ASP A 246 -11.41 -9.75 -13.78
N PHE A 247 -12.52 -9.99 -14.48
CA PHE A 247 -12.52 -10.18 -15.94
C PHE A 247 -12.44 -8.87 -16.75
N GLY A 248 -12.71 -7.70 -16.14
CA GLY A 248 -12.62 -6.39 -16.80
C GLY A 248 -11.20 -5.82 -16.87
N GLU A 249 -10.26 -6.38 -16.10
CA GLU A 249 -8.84 -6.01 -16.07
C GLU A 249 -7.99 -6.61 -17.21
N GLY A 250 -8.51 -7.60 -17.94
CA GLY A 250 -7.80 -8.36 -18.98
C GLY A 250 -7.32 -7.56 -20.21
N ARG A 251 -7.49 -6.23 -20.22
CA ARG A 251 -7.09 -5.33 -21.32
C ARG A 251 -5.88 -4.45 -21.02
N THR A 252 -5.17 -4.67 -19.92
CA THR A 252 -4.00 -3.86 -19.56
C THR A 252 -2.75 -4.34 -20.32
N ARG A 253 -2.26 -3.55 -21.29
CA ARG A 253 -1.03 -3.83 -22.04
C ARG A 253 0.16 -3.94 -21.08
N ARG A 254 0.84 -5.09 -21.08
CA ARG A 254 2.21 -5.20 -20.52
C ARG A 254 3.12 -4.22 -21.30
N PRO A 255 4.01 -3.46 -20.64
CA PRO A 255 5.01 -2.68 -21.36
C PRO A 255 5.90 -3.64 -22.15
N SER A 256 6.05 -3.36 -23.44
CA SER A 256 6.94 -4.10 -24.34
C SER A 256 8.41 -3.90 -23.92
N PRO A 257 9.27 -4.93 -23.98
CA PRO A 257 10.68 -4.85 -23.59
C PRO A 257 11.56 -4.13 -24.64
N SER A 258 11.08 -3.03 -25.22
CA SER A 258 11.81 -2.28 -26.24
C SER A 258 11.65 -0.77 -26.08
N SER A 259 12.38 -0.21 -25.13
CA SER A 259 12.97 1.13 -25.27
C SER A 259 14.25 1.12 -24.44
N ARG A 260 15.35 0.77 -25.11
CA ARG A 260 16.71 1.07 -24.66
C ARG A 260 16.95 2.57 -24.75
#